data_AF-A0A8H6AXK8-F1
#
_entry.id   AF-A0A8H6AXK8-F1
#
_cell.length_a   1.000
_cell.length_b   1.000
_cell.length_c   1.000
_cell.angle_alpha   90.00
_cell.angle_beta   90.00
_cell.angle_gamma   90.00
#
_symmetry.space_group_name_H-M   'P 1'
#
loop_
_entity.id
_entity.type
_entity.pdbx_description
1 polymer ?
#
loop_
_entity_poly.entity_id
_entity_poly.type
_entity_poly.pdbx_seq_one_letter_code
_entity_poly.pdbx_strand_id
1 'polypeptide(L)'
;MSYNNRRSHPPSTPSTTASTSSPETFSEQVANLISRYELALPQLALAIDYERNSGLDVSEHTQTLFSIYRKLESVLTSDSFRQEDERLQQRGRMIVKDTLLLHRTFDLRGAEAAVEKYHLRQFY
;
A
#
# COMPACT_ATOMS: atom_id res chain seq x y z
N MET A 1 -12.88 -5.25 70.47
CA MET A 1 -12.55 -4.70 69.14
C MET A 1 -11.61 -5.65 68.44
N SER A 2 -12.07 -6.38 67.42
CA SER A 2 -11.25 -7.25 66.59
C SER A 2 -11.91 -7.33 65.21
N TYR A 3 -11.30 -6.73 64.21
CA TYR A 3 -11.76 -6.76 62.82
C TYR A 3 -10.90 -7.75 62.06
N ASN A 4 -11.40 -8.96 61.79
CA ASN A 4 -10.80 -9.85 60.79
C ASN A 4 -11.57 -9.71 59.48
N ASN A 5 -10.90 -9.05 58.54
CA ASN A 5 -11.44 -8.64 57.26
C ASN A 5 -11.58 -9.83 56.31
N ARG A 6 -12.64 -9.76 55.52
CA ARG A 6 -13.21 -10.83 54.69
C ARG A 6 -12.22 -11.37 53.66
N ARG A 7 -12.22 -12.70 53.54
CA ARG A 7 -11.63 -13.48 52.45
C ARG A 7 -12.45 -13.23 51.18
N SER A 8 -12.04 -12.25 50.39
CA SER A 8 -12.61 -11.99 49.06
C SER A 8 -11.87 -12.86 48.04
N HIS A 9 -12.57 -13.84 47.50
CA HIS A 9 -12.15 -14.61 46.34
C HIS A 9 -11.97 -13.65 45.15
N PRO A 10 -10.85 -13.71 44.40
CA PRO A 10 -10.73 -12.94 43.18
C PRO A 10 -11.68 -13.52 42.12
N PRO A 11 -12.49 -12.69 41.44
CA PRO A 11 -13.21 -13.15 40.26
C PRO A 11 -12.22 -13.38 39.12
N SER A 12 -12.33 -14.55 38.50
CA SER A 12 -11.63 -14.96 37.29
C SER A 12 -11.56 -13.83 36.28
N THR A 13 -10.34 -13.43 35.93
CA THR A 13 -10.09 -12.61 34.75
C THR A 13 -10.68 -13.31 33.53
N PRO A 14 -11.43 -12.63 32.65
CA PRO A 14 -11.63 -13.16 31.31
C PRO A 14 -10.25 -13.17 30.64
N SER A 15 -9.71 -14.36 30.41
CA SER A 15 -8.69 -14.58 29.39
C SER A 15 -9.33 -14.29 28.04
N THR A 16 -9.41 -13.02 27.67
CA THR A 16 -9.58 -12.64 26.27
C THR A 16 -8.28 -13.01 25.60
N THR A 17 -8.32 -14.09 24.81
CA THR A 17 -7.31 -14.43 23.82
C THR A 17 -7.01 -13.18 22.99
N ALA A 18 -5.94 -12.47 23.33
CA ALA A 18 -5.25 -11.66 22.36
C ALA A 18 -4.77 -12.64 21.30
N SER A 19 -5.54 -12.77 20.21
CA SER A 19 -5.08 -13.38 18.98
C SER A 19 -3.89 -12.56 18.52
N THR A 20 -2.71 -12.89 19.03
CA THR A 20 -1.44 -12.46 18.51
C THR A 20 -1.32 -13.12 17.15
N SER A 21 -1.84 -12.45 16.11
CA SER A 21 -1.47 -12.72 14.74
C SER A 21 0.05 -12.84 14.71
N SER A 22 0.55 -13.96 14.20
CA SER A 22 1.99 -14.19 14.08
C SER A 22 2.64 -12.99 13.39
N PRO A 23 3.88 -12.61 13.78
CA PRO A 23 4.56 -11.51 13.11
C PRO A 23 4.60 -11.78 11.61
N GLU A 24 4.02 -10.88 10.80
CA GLU A 24 4.02 -11.01 9.35
C GLU A 24 5.46 -11.17 8.88
N THR A 25 5.70 -12.21 8.07
CA THR A 25 7.03 -12.42 7.48
C THR A 25 7.39 -11.27 6.55
N PHE A 26 8.67 -11.02 6.29
CA PHE A 26 9.08 -9.98 5.33
C PHE A 26 8.39 -10.19 3.96
N SER A 27 8.34 -11.44 3.48
CA SER A 27 7.62 -11.80 2.25
C SER A 27 6.15 -11.41 2.28
N GLU A 28 5.46 -11.65 3.39
CA GLU A 28 4.06 -11.30 3.59
C GLU A 28 3.84 -9.78 3.65
N GLN A 29 4.72 -9.05 4.33
CA GLN A 29 4.71 -7.58 4.36
C GLN A 29 4.90 -6.99 2.96
N VAL A 30 5.85 -7.53 2.18
CA VAL A 30 6.11 -7.11 0.81
C VAL A 30 4.95 -7.46 -0.11
N ALA A 31 4.39 -8.66 0.00
CA ALA A 31 3.22 -9.08 -0.78
C ALA A 31 1.98 -8.22 -0.45
N ASN A 32 1.77 -7.89 0.81
CA ASN A 32 0.70 -6.99 1.25
C ASN A 32 0.91 -5.57 0.71
N LEU A 33 2.14 -5.06 0.76
CA LEU A 33 2.49 -3.75 0.22
C LEU A 33 2.23 -3.67 -1.28
N ILE A 34 2.73 -4.65 -2.03
CA ILE A 34 2.52 -4.74 -3.49
C ILE A 34 1.03 -4.82 -3.81
N SER A 35 0.27 -5.66 -3.11
CA SER A 35 -1.16 -5.84 -3.36
C SER A 35 -1.97 -4.56 -3.06
N ARG A 36 -1.58 -3.79 -2.04
CA ARG A 36 -2.21 -2.49 -1.75
C ARG A 36 -1.99 -1.50 -2.90
N TYR A 37 -0.79 -1.47 -3.48
CA TYR A 37 -0.49 -0.55 -4.58
C TYR A 37 -1.04 -1.02 -5.92
N GLU A 38 -1.17 -2.33 -6.15
CA GLU A 38 -1.90 -2.90 -7.30
C GLU A 38 -3.34 -2.39 -7.35
N LEU A 39 -3.99 -2.20 -6.19
CA LEU A 39 -5.35 -1.66 -6.10
C LEU A 39 -5.39 -0.12 -6.14
N ALA A 40 -4.42 0.55 -5.51
CA ALA A 40 -4.42 2.01 -5.38
C ALA A 40 -4.01 2.75 -6.66
N LEU A 41 -3.05 2.23 -7.44
CA LEU A 41 -2.52 2.92 -8.62
C LEU A 41 -3.58 3.18 -9.71
N PRO A 42 -4.50 2.26 -10.04
CA PRO A 42 -5.58 2.54 -10.99
C PRO A 42 -6.53 3.66 -10.51
N GLN A 43 -6.83 3.71 -9.22
CA GLN A 43 -7.68 4.76 -8.64
C GLN A 43 -6.98 6.12 -8.69
N LEU A 44 -5.69 6.17 -8.38
CA LEU A 44 -4.84 7.36 -8.54
C LEU A 44 -4.78 7.81 -10.01
N ALA A 45 -4.66 6.86 -10.95
CA ALA A 45 -4.66 7.17 -12.39
C ALA A 45 -5.95 7.88 -12.83
N LEU A 46 -7.11 7.39 -12.38
CA LEU A 46 -8.41 8.00 -12.65
C LEU A 46 -8.55 9.38 -12.02
N ALA A 47 -8.13 9.54 -10.76
CA ALA A 47 -8.20 10.82 -10.06
C ALA A 47 -7.33 11.89 -10.74
N ILE A 48 -6.10 11.53 -11.13
CA ILE A 48 -5.18 12.43 -11.85
C ILE A 48 -5.77 12.82 -13.21
N ASP A 49 -6.34 11.86 -13.95
CA ASP A 49 -6.99 12.15 -15.23
C ASP A 49 -8.19 13.10 -15.06
N TYR A 50 -9.06 12.84 -14.09
CA TYR A 50 -10.21 13.69 -13.79
C TYR A 50 -9.82 15.12 -13.40
N GLU A 51 -8.90 15.28 -12.46
CA GLU A 51 -8.45 16.59 -12.00
C GLU A 51 -7.79 17.37 -13.13
N ARG A 52 -6.97 16.72 -13.93
CA ARG A 52 -6.33 17.34 -15.10
C ARG A 52 -7.35 17.80 -16.14
N ASN A 53 -8.32 16.95 -16.48
CA ASN A 53 -9.37 17.28 -17.44
C ASN A 53 -10.32 18.38 -16.90
N SER A 54 -10.39 18.53 -15.57
CA SER A 54 -11.17 19.56 -14.88
C SER A 54 -10.37 20.85 -14.62
N GLY A 55 -9.09 20.93 -15.00
CA GLY A 55 -8.22 22.08 -14.74
C GLY A 55 -7.84 22.28 -13.27
N LEU A 56 -7.96 21.23 -12.45
CA LEU A 56 -7.59 21.21 -11.03
C LEU A 56 -6.11 20.87 -10.86
N ASP A 57 -5.54 21.25 -9.72
CA ASP A 57 -4.15 20.98 -9.38
C ASP A 57 -3.96 19.52 -8.93
N VAL A 58 -3.06 18.80 -9.60
CA VAL A 58 -2.72 17.39 -9.36
C VAL A 58 -1.54 17.21 -8.39
N SER A 59 -1.12 18.29 -7.71
CA SER A 59 0.06 18.29 -6.83
C SER A 59 -0.08 17.30 -5.65
N GLU A 60 -1.28 17.09 -5.13
CA GLU A 60 -1.55 16.15 -4.03
C GLU A 60 -1.35 14.68 -4.47
N HIS A 61 -1.86 14.30 -5.65
CA HIS A 61 -1.65 12.96 -6.20
C HIS A 61 -0.20 12.71 -6.59
N THR A 62 0.50 13.75 -7.01
CA THR A 62 1.95 13.67 -7.27
C THR A 62 2.71 13.31 -5.99
N GLN A 63 2.46 14.02 -4.89
CA GLN A 63 3.11 13.75 -3.62
C GLN A 63 2.81 12.31 -3.15
N THR A 64 1.59 11.85 -3.40
CA THR A 64 1.18 10.48 -3.13
C THR A 64 1.96 9.47 -3.97
N LEU A 65 2.07 9.67 -5.29
CA LEU A 65 2.87 8.82 -6.18
C LEU A 65 4.35 8.80 -5.80
N PHE A 66 4.93 9.94 -5.45
CA PHE A 66 6.32 10.01 -4.98
C PHE A 66 6.51 9.22 -3.68
N SER A 67 5.55 9.31 -2.74
CA SER A 67 5.57 8.56 -1.49
C SER A 67 5.47 7.05 -1.72
N ILE A 68 4.64 6.61 -2.68
CA ILE A 68 4.53 5.21 -3.10
C ILE A 68 5.86 4.73 -3.71
N TYR A 69 6.43 5.51 -4.63
CA TYR A 69 7.71 5.20 -5.25
C TYR A 69 8.81 5.03 -4.20
N ARG A 70 8.96 5.96 -3.25
CA ARG A 70 9.99 5.89 -2.21
C ARG A 70 9.85 4.66 -1.31
N LYS A 71 8.61 4.29 -0.96
CA LYS A 71 8.34 3.08 -0.17
C LYS A 71 8.69 1.81 -0.95
N LEU A 72 8.35 1.74 -2.22
CA LEU A 72 8.68 0.60 -3.07
C LEU A 72 10.18 0.53 -3.34
N GLU A 73 10.84 1.64 -3.67
CA GLU A 73 12.28 1.73 -3.88
C GLU A 73 13.03 1.14 -2.68
N SER A 74 12.69 1.58 -1.45
CA SER A 74 13.29 1.07 -0.22
C SER A 74 13.16 -0.44 -0.04
N VAL A 75 12.05 -1.03 -0.52
CA VAL A 75 11.82 -2.48 -0.43
C VAL A 75 12.56 -3.22 -1.54
N LEU A 76 12.45 -2.76 -2.78
CA LEU A 76 13.06 -3.41 -3.95
C LEU A 76 14.60 -3.39 -3.91
N THR A 77 15.20 -2.39 -3.27
CA THR A 77 16.66 -2.29 -3.12
C THR A 77 17.18 -3.05 -1.90
N SER A 78 16.31 -3.62 -1.06
CA SER A 78 16.75 -4.40 0.10
C SER A 78 17.35 -5.74 -0.31
N ASP A 79 18.40 -6.18 0.39
CA ASP A 79 19.01 -7.49 0.14
C ASP A 79 18.03 -8.64 0.41
N SER A 80 17.12 -8.45 1.37
CA SER A 80 16.02 -9.38 1.67
C SER A 80 15.12 -9.59 0.46
N PHE A 81 14.80 -8.52 -0.29
CA PHE A 81 13.96 -8.64 -1.50
C PHE A 81 14.61 -9.42 -2.63
N ARG A 82 15.95 -9.40 -2.73
CA ARG A 82 16.68 -10.18 -3.74
C ARG A 82 16.58 -11.69 -3.49
N GLN A 83 16.25 -12.09 -2.26
CA GLN A 83 16.08 -13.48 -1.84
C GLN A 83 14.61 -13.94 -1.93
N GLU A 84 13.68 -13.04 -2.26
CA GLU A 84 12.26 -13.36 -2.39
C GLU A 84 11.93 -14.11 -3.69
N ASP A 85 10.77 -14.74 -3.70
CA ASP A 85 10.21 -15.44 -4.86
C ASP A 85 10.20 -14.57 -6.12
N GLU A 86 10.56 -15.15 -7.26
CA GLU A 86 10.69 -14.45 -8.53
C GLU A 86 9.39 -13.75 -8.96
N ARG A 87 8.22 -14.34 -8.63
CA ARG A 87 6.91 -13.76 -8.89
C ARG A 87 6.69 -12.51 -8.04
N LEU A 88 7.08 -12.54 -6.77
CA LEU A 88 6.98 -11.38 -5.88
C LEU A 88 7.89 -10.26 -6.37
N GLN A 89 9.10 -10.62 -6.81
CA GLN A 89 10.03 -9.68 -7.44
C GLN A 89 9.47 -9.03 -8.70
N GLN A 90 8.87 -9.84 -9.58
CA GLN A 90 8.26 -9.35 -10.82
C GLN A 90 7.09 -8.41 -10.54
N ARG A 91 6.20 -8.76 -9.59
CA ARG A 91 5.10 -7.88 -9.18
C ARG A 91 5.60 -6.55 -8.63
N GLY A 92 6.60 -6.57 -7.75
CA GLY A 92 7.21 -5.36 -7.22
C GLY A 92 7.80 -4.45 -8.31
N ARG A 93 8.53 -5.04 -9.26
CA ARG A 93 9.07 -4.32 -10.43
C ARG A 93 7.96 -3.72 -11.32
N MET A 94 6.86 -4.44 -11.53
CA MET A 94 5.72 -3.92 -12.29
C MET A 94 5.10 -2.70 -11.61
N ILE A 95 4.88 -2.76 -10.29
CA ILE A 95 4.27 -1.65 -9.56
C ILE A 95 5.15 -0.41 -9.53
N VAL A 96 6.48 -0.56 -9.42
CA VAL A 96 7.38 0.59 -9.54
C VAL A 96 7.34 1.19 -10.94
N LYS A 97 7.37 0.36 -11.98
CA LYS A 97 7.23 0.83 -13.36
C LYS A 97 5.93 1.62 -13.55
N ASP A 98 4.85 1.15 -12.96
CA ASP A 98 3.53 1.76 -13.06
C ASP A 98 3.43 3.07 -12.29
N THR A 99 3.97 3.09 -11.08
CA THR A 99 4.07 4.30 -10.27
C THR A 99 4.90 5.36 -10.97
N LEU A 100 6.02 4.98 -11.61
CA LEU A 100 6.86 5.91 -12.39
C LEU A 100 6.17 6.43 -13.65
N LEU A 101 5.38 5.57 -14.31
CA LEU A 101 4.62 5.95 -15.49
C LEU A 101 3.51 6.93 -15.12
N LEU A 102 2.85 6.72 -13.97
CA LEU A 102 1.94 7.69 -13.37
C LEU A 102 2.65 8.94 -12.87
N HIS A 103 3.86 8.85 -12.33
CA HIS A 103 4.62 10.04 -11.92
C HIS A 103 5.06 10.91 -13.11
N ARG A 104 5.18 10.31 -14.31
CA ARG A 104 5.36 11.04 -15.56
C ARG A 104 4.12 11.81 -16.01
N THR A 105 3.01 11.82 -15.25
CA THR A 105 1.77 12.56 -15.58
C THR A 105 1.91 14.09 -15.60
N PHE A 106 3.03 14.68 -15.12
CA PHE A 106 3.38 16.07 -15.47
C PHE A 106 3.61 16.27 -16.97
N ASP A 107 3.87 15.19 -17.71
CA ASP A 107 3.90 15.12 -19.15
C ASP A 107 2.61 14.43 -19.63
N LEU A 108 1.85 15.05 -20.55
CA LEU A 108 0.54 14.58 -21.05
C LEU A 108 0.57 13.10 -21.48
N ARG A 109 1.70 12.69 -22.04
CA ARG A 109 1.95 11.34 -22.53
C ARG A 109 2.02 10.27 -21.45
N GLY A 110 2.40 10.63 -20.22
CA GLY A 110 2.50 9.68 -19.10
C GLY A 110 1.13 9.27 -18.56
N ALA A 111 0.21 10.22 -18.48
CA ALA A 111 -1.17 9.99 -18.04
C ALA A 111 -1.94 9.11 -19.04
N GLU A 112 -1.89 9.45 -20.32
CA GLU A 112 -2.55 8.70 -21.37
C GLU A 112 -2.03 7.26 -21.46
N ALA A 113 -0.71 7.06 -21.34
CA ALA A 113 -0.11 5.73 -21.31
C ALA A 113 -0.57 4.90 -20.09
N ALA A 114 -0.85 5.54 -18.95
CA ALA A 114 -1.34 4.84 -17.76
C ALA A 114 -2.78 4.38 -17.96
N VAL A 115 -3.63 5.29 -18.43
CA VAL A 115 -5.05 5.04 -18.71
C VAL A 115 -5.20 3.94 -19.76
N GLU A 116 -4.37 3.96 -20.81
CA GLU A 116 -4.34 2.92 -21.84
C GLU A 116 -3.87 1.57 -21.27
N LYS A 117 -2.77 1.56 -20.50
CA LYS A 117 -2.23 0.34 -19.88
C LYS A 117 -3.24 -0.35 -18.96
N TYR A 118 -4.01 0.42 -18.20
CA TYR A 118 -5.01 -0.12 -17.26
C TYR A 118 -6.39 -0.32 -17.91
N HIS A 119 -6.54 -0.07 -19.21
CA HIS A 119 -7.82 -0.15 -19.92
C HIS A 119 -8.95 0.67 -19.28
N LEU A 120 -8.62 1.79 -18.63
CA LEU A 120 -9.56 2.56 -17.82
C LEU A 120 -10.57 3.36 -18.66
N ARG A 121 -10.29 3.57 -19.96
CA ARG A 121 -11.21 4.21 -20.93
C ARG A 121 -12.52 3.47 -21.16
N GLN A 122 -12.63 2.19 -20.78
CA GLN A 122 -13.87 1.41 -20.94
C GLN A 122 -14.92 1.73 -19.87
N PHE A 123 -14.57 2.55 -18.87
CA PHE A 123 -15.44 2.92 -17.76
C PHE A 123 -15.89 4.40 -17.80
N TYR A 124 -15.65 5.09 -18.91
CA TYR A 124 -16.17 6.43 -19.22
C TYR A 124 -17.40 6.36 -20.13
#